data_AF-A0A9W8LG94-F1
#
_entry.id   AF-A0A9W8LG94-F1
#
_cell.length_a   1.000
_cell.length_b   1.000
_cell.length_c   1.000
_cell.angle_alpha   90.00
_cell.angle_beta   90.00
_cell.angle_gamma   90.00
#
_symmetry.space_group_name_H-M   'P 1'
#
loop_
_entity.id
_entity.type
_entity.pdbx_description
1 polymer ?
#
loop_
_entity_poly.entity_id
_entity_poly.type
_entity_poly.pdbx_seq_one_letter_code
_entity_poly.pdbx_strand_id
1 'polypeptide(L)'
;MPSMLDTVTGRLSGLMLKRWTMLAEMCPVDGCSVPLMRSPETSEEKCVLHDAAELFPDEEPACAPAAPREPAPAVERADEKLDGAAKEDRPAAEGGDEEAQRQRRRRREQGDLASERIGKRLLQGWAMIDRPCPADGCYNVPLVQDRDKVQECVICGQRYMDEEAYVAKYGSTRAQEEPPVPAAEPDPAKKPGPPARDPAPTGSPVPAGPRARTEGGVAVAIDALNSKIAALSARLAAATDLADIVRVGRAIAVCAKAIRACQKC
;
A
#
# COMPACT_ATOMS: atom_id res chain seq x y z
N MET A 1 4.47 30.61 28.72
CA MET A 1 3.84 29.85 29.81
C MET A 1 3.12 28.68 29.16
N PRO A 2 3.66 27.45 29.23
CA PRO A 2 2.96 26.27 28.71
C PRO A 2 1.59 26.16 29.40
N SER A 3 0.56 25.77 28.64
CA SER A 3 -0.77 25.60 29.23
C SER A 3 -0.76 24.39 30.17
N MET A 4 -1.61 24.40 31.21
CA MET A 4 -1.70 23.28 32.15
C MET A 4 -1.98 21.95 31.43
N LEU A 5 -2.76 21.99 30.34
CA LEU A 5 -3.08 20.83 29.51
C LEU A 5 -1.84 20.29 28.76
N ASP A 6 -0.95 21.17 28.31
CA ASP A 6 0.31 20.75 27.65
C ASP A 6 1.22 20.03 28.65
N THR A 7 1.32 20.53 29.87
CA THR A 7 2.10 19.89 30.95
C THR A 7 1.54 18.52 31.30
N VAL A 8 0.21 18.39 31.42
CA VAL A 8 -0.45 17.09 31.68
C VAL A 8 -0.20 16.11 30.54
N THR A 9 -0.38 16.55 29.29
CA THR A 9 -0.22 15.69 28.10
C THR A 9 1.24 15.24 27.92
N GLY A 10 2.19 16.13 28.16
CA GLY A 10 3.63 15.83 28.11
C GLY A 10 4.01 14.78 29.16
N ARG A 11 3.59 14.97 30.40
CA ARG A 11 3.89 14.01 31.48
C ARG A 11 3.18 12.66 31.30
N LEU A 12 1.93 12.66 30.83
CA LEU A 12 1.20 11.42 30.51
C LEU A 12 1.92 10.62 29.42
N SER A 13 2.33 11.26 28.33
CA SER A 13 3.04 10.58 27.26
C SER A 13 4.40 10.04 27.73
N GLY A 14 5.12 10.78 28.56
CA GLY A 14 6.37 10.31 29.19
C GLY A 14 6.18 9.05 30.04
N LEU A 15 5.11 8.97 30.83
CA LEU A 15 4.81 7.78 31.64
C LEU A 15 4.36 6.59 30.79
N MET A 16 3.58 6.81 29.72
CA MET A 16 3.21 5.74 28.78
C MET A 16 4.41 5.11 28.09
N LEU A 17 5.42 5.92 27.72
CA LEU A 17 6.69 5.41 27.17
C LEU A 17 7.48 4.57 28.19
N LYS A 18 7.34 4.89 29.48
CA LYS A 18 7.87 4.09 30.60
C LYS A 18 6.98 2.90 30.97
N ARG A 19 6.01 2.53 30.13
CA ARG A 19 5.06 1.41 30.31
C ARG A 19 4.09 1.57 31.49
N TRP A 20 3.84 2.79 31.94
CA TRP A 20 2.74 3.04 32.88
C TRP A 20 1.40 2.90 32.15
N THR A 21 0.40 2.35 32.84
CA THR A 21 -0.91 2.10 32.26
C THR A 21 -1.91 3.16 32.75
N MET A 22 -2.57 3.86 31.83
CA MET A 22 -3.64 4.78 32.19
C MET A 22 -4.87 4.01 32.66
N LEU A 23 -5.43 4.39 33.80
CA LEU A 23 -6.64 3.83 34.37
C LEU A 23 -7.87 4.65 33.98
N ALA A 24 -9.05 4.03 34.06
CA ALA A 24 -10.33 4.72 33.85
C ALA A 24 -10.74 5.60 35.05
N GLU A 25 -10.05 5.46 36.18
CA GLU A 25 -10.32 6.22 37.41
C GLU A 25 -9.67 7.59 37.35
N MET A 26 -10.38 8.61 37.84
CA MET A 26 -9.90 9.99 37.91
C MET A 26 -9.26 10.27 39.26
N CYS A 27 -8.36 11.25 39.30
CA CYS A 27 -7.74 11.70 40.54
C CYS A 27 -8.81 12.10 41.59
N PRO A 28 -8.70 11.63 42.85
CA PRO A 28 -9.68 11.92 43.89
C PRO A 28 -9.61 13.35 44.45
N VAL A 29 -8.63 14.16 44.02
CA VAL A 29 -8.49 15.56 44.48
C VAL A 29 -9.55 16.43 43.81
N ASP A 30 -10.31 17.17 44.63
CA ASP A 30 -11.38 18.05 44.17
C ASP A 30 -10.89 19.05 43.09
N GLY A 31 -11.58 19.05 41.95
CA GLY A 31 -11.25 19.90 40.81
C GLY A 31 -10.19 19.33 39.86
N CYS A 32 -9.63 18.15 40.15
CA CYS A 32 -8.73 17.44 39.24
C CYS A 32 -9.50 16.49 38.32
N SER A 33 -9.33 16.63 37.01
CA SER A 33 -9.91 15.74 35.99
C SER A 33 -8.85 14.89 35.27
N VAL A 34 -7.67 14.74 35.87
CA VAL A 34 -6.57 13.97 35.28
C VAL A 34 -6.75 12.48 35.62
N PRO A 35 -6.68 11.57 34.64
CA PRO A 35 -6.76 10.14 34.89
C PRO A 35 -5.56 9.64 35.70
N LEU A 36 -5.77 8.62 36.54
CA LEU A 36 -4.71 7.96 37.29
C LEU A 36 -3.85 7.08 36.38
N MET A 37 -2.56 6.97 36.71
CA MET A 37 -1.60 6.11 36.03
C MET A 37 -1.11 5.02 36.98
N ARG A 38 -1.09 3.76 36.51
CA ARG A 38 -0.60 2.60 37.26
C ARG A 38 0.84 2.26 36.88
N SER A 39 1.71 2.15 37.89
CA SER A 39 3.09 1.71 37.75
C SER A 39 3.17 0.24 37.29
N PRO A 40 4.02 -0.11 36.31
CA PRO A 40 4.20 -1.49 35.90
C PRO A 40 4.94 -2.35 36.94
N GLU A 41 5.73 -1.72 37.82
CA GLU A 41 6.59 -2.43 38.79
C GLU A 41 5.90 -2.60 40.15
N THR A 42 5.27 -1.54 40.64
CA THR A 42 4.68 -1.50 41.98
C THR A 42 3.15 -1.63 41.97
N SER A 43 2.51 -1.51 40.80
CA SER A 43 1.05 -1.40 40.66
C SER A 43 0.43 -0.24 41.43
N GLU A 44 1.23 0.74 41.88
CA GLU A 44 0.74 1.95 42.53
C GLU A 44 0.05 2.87 41.52
N GLU A 45 -1.01 3.54 41.98
CA GLU A 45 -1.83 4.45 41.19
C GLU A 45 -1.49 5.88 41.59
N LYS A 46 -0.99 6.66 40.64
CA LYS A 46 -0.53 8.03 40.88
C LYS A 46 -1.13 9.00 39.86
N CYS A 47 -1.48 10.19 40.33
CA CYS A 47 -1.90 11.31 39.52
C CYS A 47 -0.69 12.09 38.99
N VAL A 48 -0.72 12.37 37.69
CA VAL A 48 0.38 13.05 36.98
C VAL A 48 0.64 14.50 37.46
N LEU A 49 -0.34 15.13 38.09
CA LEU A 49 -0.21 16.49 38.65
C LEU A 49 0.13 16.49 40.13
N HIS A 50 -0.63 15.74 40.94
CA HIS A 50 -0.48 15.78 42.40
C HIS A 50 0.73 14.98 42.89
N ASP A 51 1.10 13.91 42.20
CA ASP A 51 2.25 13.06 42.56
C ASP A 51 3.48 13.36 41.69
N ALA A 52 3.53 14.55 41.08
CA ALA A 52 4.61 14.93 40.17
C ALA A 52 6.00 14.88 40.83
N ALA A 53 6.09 15.24 42.11
CA ALA A 53 7.34 15.21 42.86
C ALA A 53 7.92 13.78 43.00
N GLU A 54 7.06 12.77 43.05
CA GLU A 54 7.48 11.37 43.14
C GLU A 54 7.74 10.74 41.76
N LEU A 55 6.93 11.12 40.77
CA LEU A 55 7.01 10.58 39.41
C LEU A 55 8.16 11.18 38.59
N PHE A 56 8.56 12.40 38.91
CA PHE A 56 9.55 13.18 38.17
C PHE A 56 10.53 13.88 39.14
N PRO A 57 11.34 13.12 39.91
CA PRO A 57 12.29 13.71 40.85
C PRO A 57 13.37 14.55 40.17
N ASP A 58 13.59 14.34 38.87
CA ASP A 58 14.54 15.09 38.04
C ASP A 58 13.96 16.41 37.49
N GLU A 59 12.63 16.62 37.56
CA GLU A 59 12.04 17.93 37.28
C GLU A 59 12.17 18.79 38.54
N GLU A 60 13.24 19.58 38.62
CA GLU A 60 13.37 20.57 39.71
C GLU A 60 12.11 21.44 39.80
N PRO A 61 11.58 21.71 41.01
CA PRO A 61 10.37 22.48 41.18
C PRO A 61 10.58 23.89 40.62
N ALA A 62 9.96 24.17 39.48
CA ALA A 62 10.07 25.44 38.75
C ALA A 62 9.48 26.66 39.49
N CYS A 63 9.34 26.62 40.82
CA CYS A 63 8.76 27.69 41.61
C CYS A 63 9.45 27.86 42.97
N ALA A 64 10.71 28.30 42.95
CA ALA A 64 11.29 29.07 44.04
C ALA A 64 11.62 30.49 43.50
N PRO A 65 11.24 31.58 44.19
CA PRO A 65 11.56 32.94 43.75
C PRO A 65 13.08 33.15 43.73
N ALA A 66 13.55 33.63 42.57
CA ALA A 66 14.95 33.76 42.20
C ALA A 66 15.79 34.60 43.18
N ALA A 67 16.91 34.05 43.63
CA ALA A 67 18.06 34.84 44.06
C ALA A 67 19.00 35.06 42.85
N PRO A 68 19.66 36.22 42.71
CA PRO A 68 20.54 36.49 41.58
C PRO A 68 21.83 35.69 41.73
N ARG A 69 22.11 34.79 40.77
CA ARG A 69 23.43 34.16 40.63
C ARG A 69 24.05 34.59 39.31
N GLU A 70 25.27 35.09 39.43
CA GLU A 70 26.15 35.54 38.36
C GLU A 70 26.52 34.43 37.36
N PRO A 71 26.90 34.78 36.12
CA PRO A 71 27.05 33.84 35.02
C PRO A 71 28.41 33.14 35.02
N ALA A 72 28.40 31.82 34.82
CA ALA A 72 29.57 31.03 34.45
C ALA A 72 29.12 29.77 33.66
N PRO A 73 30.02 29.13 32.90
CA PRO A 73 30.31 29.42 31.50
C PRO A 73 29.59 28.44 30.55
N ALA A 74 29.42 28.92 29.32
CA ALA A 74 28.86 28.19 28.18
C ALA A 74 29.44 26.78 28.04
N VAL A 75 28.60 25.78 28.26
CA VAL A 75 28.74 24.46 27.63
C VAL A 75 27.76 24.43 26.48
N GLU A 76 28.28 24.66 25.29
CA GLU A 76 27.60 24.40 24.04
C GLU A 76 27.25 22.91 23.96
N ARG A 77 25.98 22.58 24.21
CA ARG A 77 25.39 21.38 23.64
C ARG A 77 24.41 21.86 22.58
N ALA A 78 24.74 21.50 21.35
CA ALA A 78 23.96 21.75 20.16
C ALA A 78 22.56 21.14 20.33
N ASP A 79 21.61 21.98 20.72
CA ASP A 79 20.20 21.84 20.39
C ASP A 79 20.07 21.82 18.86
N GLU A 80 19.94 20.63 18.27
CA GLU A 80 19.33 20.48 16.95
C GLU A 80 17.83 20.78 17.10
N LYS A 81 17.59 22.08 17.11
CA LYS A 81 16.33 22.77 17.01
C LYS A 81 15.69 22.39 15.66
N LEU A 82 14.88 21.34 15.62
CA LEU A 82 13.92 21.14 14.54
C LEU A 82 12.75 22.09 14.76
N ASP A 83 13.05 23.38 14.60
CA ASP A 83 12.05 24.43 14.44
C ASP A 83 11.16 24.10 13.24
N GLY A 84 9.87 24.23 13.48
CA GLY A 84 8.86 24.31 12.44
C GLY A 84 9.27 25.36 11.42
N ALA A 85 9.44 24.90 10.18
CA ALA A 85 9.51 25.75 9.01
C ALA A 85 8.19 26.52 8.88
N ALA A 86 8.18 27.73 9.44
CA ALA A 86 7.41 28.82 8.91
C ALA A 86 7.79 28.95 7.42
N LYS A 87 6.81 28.70 6.56
CA LYS A 87 6.85 29.02 5.14
C LYS A 87 7.07 30.53 5.00
N GLU A 88 8.31 30.93 4.74
CA GLU A 88 8.59 32.18 4.04
C GLU A 88 8.51 31.95 2.54
N ASP A 89 7.81 32.85 1.87
CA ASP A 89 7.64 33.01 0.43
C ASP A 89 8.97 32.86 -0.33
N ARG A 90 9.23 31.64 -0.86
CA ARG A 90 10.18 31.43 -1.94
C ARG A 90 9.42 31.39 -3.27
N PRO A 91 9.89 32.10 -4.31
CA PRO A 91 9.21 32.12 -5.60
C PRO A 91 9.28 30.74 -6.26
N ALA A 92 8.13 30.08 -6.32
CA ALA A 92 7.53 29.48 -7.50
C ALA A 92 8.50 28.87 -8.54
N ALA A 93 9.07 27.71 -8.23
CA ALA A 93 9.53 26.77 -9.24
C ALA A 93 8.36 25.83 -9.61
N GLU A 94 7.41 26.35 -10.40
CA GLU A 94 6.03 25.85 -10.55
C GLU A 94 5.85 24.50 -11.28
N GLY A 95 6.90 23.69 -11.45
CA GLY A 95 6.81 22.39 -12.15
C GLY A 95 6.93 21.15 -11.27
N GLY A 96 7.74 21.20 -10.21
CA GLY A 96 8.11 20.00 -9.42
C GLY A 96 7.14 19.65 -8.29
N ASP A 97 6.45 20.66 -7.75
CA ASP A 97 5.63 20.50 -6.54
C ASP A 97 4.35 19.71 -6.80
N GLU A 98 3.76 19.84 -8.00
CA GLU A 98 2.52 19.15 -8.32
C GLU A 98 2.71 17.63 -8.47
N GLU A 99 3.79 17.19 -9.13
CA GLU A 99 4.08 15.77 -9.30
C GLU A 99 4.44 15.11 -7.96
N ALA A 100 5.27 15.77 -7.15
CA ALA A 100 5.56 15.33 -5.80
C ALA A 100 4.28 15.26 -4.93
N GLN A 101 3.38 16.24 -5.06
CA GLN A 101 2.10 16.24 -4.35
C GLN A 101 1.17 15.11 -4.83
N ARG A 102 1.11 14.86 -6.15
CA ARG A 102 0.39 13.72 -6.74
C ARG A 102 0.95 12.38 -6.24
N GLN A 103 2.27 12.24 -6.15
CA GLN A 103 2.89 11.02 -5.60
C GLN A 103 2.57 10.83 -4.11
N ARG A 104 2.61 11.90 -3.32
CA ARG A 104 2.22 11.86 -1.88
C ARG A 104 0.75 11.45 -1.71
N ARG A 105 -0.17 11.96 -2.53
CA ARG A 105 -1.59 11.53 -2.51
C ARG A 105 -1.71 10.03 -2.82
N ARG A 106 -1.04 9.54 -3.86
CA ARG A 106 -1.06 8.11 -4.22
C ARG A 106 -0.57 7.20 -3.08
N ARG A 107 0.48 7.62 -2.37
CA ARG A 107 1.00 6.88 -1.20
C ARG A 107 -0.04 6.81 -0.07
N ARG A 108 -0.74 7.91 0.22
CA ARG A 108 -1.80 7.95 1.24
C ARG A 108 -2.98 7.06 0.86
N GLU A 109 -3.51 7.23 -0.35
CA GLU A 109 -4.63 6.44 -0.87
C GLU A 109 -4.30 4.93 -0.88
N GLN A 110 -3.06 4.57 -1.25
CA GLN A 110 -2.61 3.18 -1.17
C GLN A 110 -2.54 2.68 0.27
N GLY A 111 -2.05 3.51 1.21
CA GLY A 111 -1.99 3.18 2.63
C GLY A 111 -3.37 2.94 3.23
N ASP A 112 -4.36 3.76 2.87
CA ASP A 112 -5.74 3.63 3.31
C ASP A 112 -6.36 2.31 2.79
N LEU A 113 -6.19 2.04 1.49
CA LEU A 113 -6.63 0.78 0.86
C LEU A 113 -5.93 -0.45 1.45
N ALA A 114 -4.65 -0.33 1.78
CA ALA A 114 -3.88 -1.42 2.38
C ALA A 114 -4.43 -1.73 3.78
N SER A 115 -4.65 -0.70 4.60
CA SER A 115 -5.16 -0.83 5.96
C SER A 115 -6.54 -1.49 5.99
N GLU A 116 -7.44 -1.08 5.08
CA GLU A 116 -8.78 -1.69 4.97
C GLU A 116 -8.69 -3.19 4.65
N ARG A 117 -7.86 -3.56 3.67
CA ARG A 117 -7.73 -4.97 3.23
C ARG A 117 -6.97 -5.82 4.24
N ILE A 118 -5.95 -5.27 4.89
CA ILE A 118 -5.24 -5.92 5.99
C ILE A 118 -6.23 -6.24 7.11
N GLY A 119 -7.06 -5.28 7.53
CA GLY A 119 -8.09 -5.52 8.55
C GLY A 119 -9.02 -6.68 8.19
N LYS A 120 -9.48 -6.75 6.93
CA LYS A 120 -10.30 -7.88 6.45
C LYS A 120 -9.58 -9.23 6.52
N ARG A 121 -8.28 -9.29 6.21
CA ARG A 121 -7.47 -10.51 6.28
C ARG A 121 -7.21 -10.94 7.73
N LEU A 122 -6.93 -9.98 8.62
CA LEU A 122 -6.75 -10.27 10.05
C LEU A 122 -8.03 -10.87 10.67
N LEU A 123 -9.21 -10.36 10.31
CA LEU A 123 -10.50 -10.93 10.73
C LEU A 123 -10.75 -12.35 10.18
N GLN A 124 -10.12 -12.70 9.05
CA GLN A 124 -10.13 -14.06 8.51
C GLN A 124 -9.12 -14.99 9.21
N GLY A 125 -8.38 -14.49 10.20
CA GLY A 125 -7.39 -15.27 10.95
C GLY A 125 -6.00 -15.31 10.28
N TRP A 126 -5.72 -14.39 9.35
CA TRP A 126 -4.38 -14.21 8.81
C TRP A 126 -3.52 -13.41 9.79
N ALA A 127 -2.19 -13.53 9.69
CA ALA A 127 -1.23 -12.80 10.51
C ALA A 127 -0.48 -11.76 9.67
N MET A 128 -0.22 -10.57 10.22
CA MET A 128 0.65 -9.59 9.58
C MET A 128 2.12 -9.97 9.81
N ILE A 129 2.96 -9.83 8.80
CA ILE A 129 4.42 -10.08 8.89
C ILE A 129 5.15 -8.75 8.74
N ASP A 130 6.24 -8.59 9.50
CA ASP A 130 7.18 -7.46 9.39
C ASP A 130 8.12 -7.61 8.18
N ARG A 131 7.54 -7.88 7.00
CA ARG A 131 8.25 -7.88 5.71
C ARG A 131 7.46 -7.05 4.70
N PRO A 132 8.08 -6.04 4.08
CA PRO A 132 7.41 -5.26 3.04
C PRO A 132 7.30 -6.04 1.73
N CYS A 133 6.30 -5.71 0.92
CA CYS A 133 6.15 -6.26 -0.43
C CYS A 133 7.32 -5.82 -1.34
N PRO A 134 7.95 -6.75 -2.08
CA PRO A 134 9.10 -6.44 -2.95
C PRO A 134 8.70 -5.79 -4.30
N ALA A 135 7.41 -5.59 -4.58
CA ALA A 135 6.97 -4.96 -5.81
C ALA A 135 7.11 -3.44 -5.75
N ASP A 136 7.76 -2.81 -6.75
CA ASP A 136 8.02 -1.36 -6.82
C ASP A 136 6.74 -0.50 -6.81
N GLY A 137 5.60 -1.09 -7.16
CA GLY A 137 4.30 -0.43 -7.12
C GLY A 137 3.64 -0.36 -5.74
N CYS A 138 4.21 -1.03 -4.73
CA CYS A 138 3.67 -1.10 -3.37
C CYS A 138 4.58 -0.33 -2.40
N TYR A 139 4.12 0.81 -1.89
CA TYR A 139 4.91 1.66 -0.99
C TYR A 139 4.87 1.14 0.45
N ASN A 140 5.87 0.34 0.85
CA ASN A 140 6.04 -0.19 2.22
C ASN A 140 4.79 -0.91 2.77
N VAL A 141 4.08 -1.64 1.89
CA VAL A 141 2.91 -2.41 2.30
C VAL A 141 3.37 -3.72 2.95
N PRO A 142 3.03 -4.00 4.22
CA PRO A 142 3.41 -5.25 4.88
C PRO A 142 2.68 -6.45 4.26
N LEU A 143 3.37 -7.59 4.20
CA LEU A 143 2.78 -8.86 3.78
C LEU A 143 1.91 -9.45 4.89
N VAL A 144 0.85 -10.16 4.49
CA VAL A 144 0.01 -10.95 5.39
C VAL A 144 0.19 -12.43 5.09
N GLN A 145 0.17 -13.27 6.10
CA GLN A 145 0.39 -14.71 5.99
C GLN A 145 -0.81 -15.50 6.48
N ASP A 146 -1.21 -16.50 5.69
CA ASP A 146 -2.23 -17.47 6.06
C ASP A 146 -1.65 -18.60 6.93
N ARG A 147 -2.52 -19.45 7.50
CA ARG A 147 -2.15 -20.63 8.29
C ARG A 147 -1.23 -21.60 7.54
N ASP A 148 -1.36 -21.64 6.22
CA ASP A 148 -0.52 -22.41 5.29
C ASP A 148 0.88 -21.80 5.02
N LYS A 149 1.25 -20.75 5.75
CA LYS A 149 2.51 -20.00 5.56
C LYS A 149 2.66 -19.31 4.19
N VAL A 150 1.58 -19.22 3.41
CA VAL A 150 1.53 -18.42 2.19
C VAL A 150 1.45 -16.95 2.57
N GLN A 151 2.44 -16.17 2.14
CA GLN A 151 2.47 -14.72 2.30
C GLN A 151 1.81 -14.06 1.09
N GLU A 152 1.00 -13.02 1.27
CA GLU A 152 0.30 -12.31 0.19
C GLU A 152 0.37 -10.80 0.44
N CYS A 153 0.61 -10.01 -0.62
CA CYS A 153 0.44 -8.56 -0.56
C CYS A 153 -1.03 -8.20 -0.83
N VAL A 154 -1.66 -7.48 0.09
CA VAL A 154 -3.09 -7.11 -0.04
C VAL A 154 -3.39 -6.12 -1.18
N ILE A 155 -2.37 -5.39 -1.68
CA ILE A 155 -2.54 -4.40 -2.75
C ILE A 155 -2.37 -5.04 -4.13
N CYS A 156 -1.23 -5.66 -4.40
CA CYS A 156 -0.93 -6.23 -5.71
C CYS A 156 -1.40 -7.69 -5.87
N GLY A 157 -1.75 -8.38 -4.78
CA GLY A 157 -2.21 -9.78 -4.78
C GLY A 157 -1.12 -10.80 -5.08
N GLN A 158 0.15 -10.39 -5.14
CA GLN A 158 1.27 -11.30 -5.32
C GLN A 158 1.43 -12.18 -4.07
N ARG A 159 1.65 -13.48 -4.31
CA ARG A 159 1.87 -14.49 -3.27
C ARG A 159 3.33 -14.89 -3.24
N TYR A 160 3.88 -14.96 -2.03
CA TYR A 160 5.23 -15.38 -1.73
C TYR A 160 5.15 -16.58 -0.79
N MET A 161 6.03 -17.55 -0.96
CA MET A 161 6.18 -18.67 -0.03
C MET A 161 7.66 -18.75 0.32
N ASP A 162 7.97 -18.93 1.60
CA ASP A 162 9.34 -19.22 2.02
C ASP A 162 9.75 -20.59 1.46
N GLU A 163 11.04 -20.78 1.16
CA GLU A 163 11.54 -22.02 0.54
C GLU A 163 11.20 -23.26 1.37
N GLU A 164 11.27 -23.16 2.70
CA GLU A 164 10.87 -24.22 3.63
C GLU A 164 9.40 -24.61 3.49
N ALA A 165 8.51 -23.61 3.41
CA ALA A 165 7.08 -23.84 3.22
C ALA A 165 6.78 -24.40 1.81
N TYR A 166 7.53 -23.98 0.80
CA TYR A 166 7.44 -24.51 -0.55
C TYR A 166 7.86 -25.99 -0.60
N VAL A 167 8.98 -26.35 0.03
CA VAL A 167 9.46 -27.73 0.13
C VAL A 167 8.49 -28.58 0.95
N ALA A 168 7.95 -28.08 2.06
CA ALA A 168 6.96 -28.82 2.85
C ALA A 168 5.68 -29.10 2.05
N LYS A 169 5.23 -28.15 1.22
CA LYS A 169 3.98 -28.25 0.45
C LYS A 169 4.13 -29.01 -0.88
N TYR A 170 5.26 -28.85 -1.57
CA TYR A 170 5.48 -29.37 -2.92
C TYR A 170 6.71 -30.28 -3.06
N GLY A 171 7.65 -30.22 -2.12
CA GLY A 171 8.92 -30.95 -2.16
C GLY A 171 8.82 -32.47 -1.96
N SER A 172 7.62 -33.02 -1.79
CA SER A 172 7.42 -34.47 -1.61
C SER A 172 7.17 -35.25 -2.92
N THR A 173 7.20 -34.63 -4.11
CA THR A 173 6.81 -35.34 -5.36
C THR A 173 7.77 -35.19 -6.55
N ARG A 174 9.07 -34.95 -6.35
CA ARG A 174 10.00 -34.94 -7.48
C ARG A 174 11.32 -35.69 -7.25
N ALA A 175 11.17 -36.96 -6.91
CA ALA A 175 12.06 -38.02 -7.39
C ALA A 175 11.19 -38.90 -8.32
N GLN A 176 11.62 -39.10 -9.57
CA GLN A 176 10.86 -39.60 -10.75
C GLN A 176 10.07 -38.49 -11.45
N GLU A 177 10.23 -38.19 -12.74
CA GLU A 177 10.81 -38.92 -13.86
C GLU A 177 11.30 -37.85 -14.86
N GLU A 178 12.57 -37.90 -15.28
CA GLU A 178 13.00 -37.16 -16.47
C GLU A 178 12.21 -37.71 -17.66
N PRO A 179 11.38 -36.90 -18.35
CA PRO A 179 10.78 -37.36 -19.59
C PRO A 179 11.93 -37.64 -20.58
N PRO A 180 12.00 -38.84 -21.18
CA PRO A 180 13.02 -39.14 -22.16
C PRO A 180 12.86 -38.17 -23.31
N VAL A 181 13.91 -37.38 -23.55
CA VAL A 181 14.01 -36.44 -24.67
C VAL A 181 13.77 -37.21 -25.96
N PRO A 182 12.66 -37.00 -26.69
CA PRO A 182 12.52 -37.56 -28.02
C PRO A 182 13.45 -36.75 -28.93
N ALA A 183 14.42 -37.44 -29.52
CA ALA A 183 15.29 -36.91 -30.54
C ALA A 183 14.47 -36.30 -31.69
N ALA A 184 14.92 -35.12 -32.12
CA ALA A 184 14.41 -34.33 -33.23
C ALA A 184 14.30 -35.11 -34.54
N GLU A 185 13.36 -34.73 -35.41
CA GLU A 185 13.53 -34.72 -36.87
C GLU A 185 12.61 -33.67 -37.56
N PRO A 186 12.94 -33.24 -38.80
CA PRO A 186 12.70 -31.87 -39.30
C PRO A 186 11.51 -31.70 -40.27
N ASP A 187 11.16 -30.43 -40.49
CA ASP A 187 10.21 -29.83 -41.44
C ASP A 187 10.11 -30.49 -42.85
N PRO A 188 8.91 -30.43 -43.47
CA PRO A 188 8.87 -29.84 -44.82
C PRO A 188 7.62 -28.98 -45.13
N ALA A 189 7.87 -27.70 -45.40
CA ALA A 189 7.49 -26.91 -46.60
C ALA A 189 6.10 -27.01 -47.29
N LYS A 190 5.57 -25.80 -47.56
CA LYS A 190 4.89 -25.28 -48.79
C LYS A 190 3.38 -25.57 -49.04
N LYS A 191 2.59 -24.48 -49.18
CA LYS A 191 2.14 -23.92 -50.49
C LYS A 191 1.35 -22.58 -50.39
N PRO A 192 1.38 -21.73 -51.44
CA PRO A 192 0.66 -20.45 -51.55
C PRO A 192 -0.55 -20.47 -52.52
N GLY A 193 -1.51 -19.54 -52.37
CA GLY A 193 -2.32 -18.99 -53.50
C GLY A 193 -3.85 -18.78 -53.30
N PRO A 194 -4.53 -17.86 -54.05
CA PRO A 194 -5.63 -16.95 -53.63
C PRO A 194 -6.92 -17.08 -54.52
N PRO A 195 -7.83 -16.08 -54.81
CA PRO A 195 -8.35 -14.87 -54.13
C PRO A 195 -9.92 -14.72 -54.08
N ALA A 196 -10.40 -13.72 -53.30
CA ALA A 196 -11.57 -12.82 -53.47
C ALA A 196 -13.03 -13.31 -53.70
N ARG A 197 -13.99 -12.76 -52.91
CA ARG A 197 -15.10 -11.85 -53.34
C ARG A 197 -16.15 -11.61 -52.22
N ASP A 198 -16.52 -10.34 -52.02
CA ASP A 198 -17.77 -9.83 -51.40
C ASP A 198 -19.02 -10.23 -52.23
N PRO A 199 -20.26 -10.36 -51.68
CA PRO A 199 -21.05 -9.22 -51.17
C PRO A 199 -22.01 -9.49 -49.97
N ALA A 200 -22.45 -8.39 -49.33
CA ALA A 200 -23.66 -8.29 -48.50
C ALA A 200 -24.95 -8.54 -49.37
N PRO A 201 -26.20 -8.69 -48.84
CA PRO A 201 -26.69 -8.29 -47.51
C PRO A 201 -27.80 -9.19 -46.86
N THR A 202 -28.24 -8.77 -45.66
CA THR A 202 -29.57 -8.96 -45.04
C THR A 202 -30.07 -10.38 -44.73
N GLY A 203 -30.20 -10.68 -43.43
CA GLY A 203 -31.09 -11.72 -42.93
C GLY A 203 -30.73 -12.18 -41.52
N SER A 204 -31.46 -11.71 -40.51
CA SER A 204 -31.55 -12.42 -39.23
C SER A 204 -32.15 -13.81 -39.47
N PRO A 205 -31.47 -14.87 -39.03
CA PRO A 205 -32.08 -15.70 -37.99
C PRO A 205 -31.07 -16.14 -36.94
N VAL A 206 -31.55 -16.26 -35.71
CA VAL A 206 -30.85 -16.87 -34.57
C VAL A 206 -30.63 -18.36 -34.87
N PRO A 207 -29.39 -18.90 -34.76
CA PRO A 207 -29.20 -20.34 -34.68
C PRO A 207 -28.59 -20.73 -33.33
N ALA A 208 -29.33 -21.56 -32.60
CA ALA A 208 -28.73 -22.46 -31.62
C ALA A 208 -27.85 -23.47 -32.40
N GLY A 209 -26.53 -23.46 -32.16
CA GLY A 209 -25.55 -24.27 -32.88
C GLY A 209 -24.22 -24.41 -32.14
N PRO A 210 -23.36 -25.35 -32.55
CA PRO A 210 -22.70 -26.32 -31.67
C PRO A 210 -21.39 -25.84 -31.02
N ARG A 211 -21.08 -26.41 -29.86
CA ARG A 211 -19.82 -26.27 -29.12
C ARG A 211 -18.70 -27.09 -29.79
N ALA A 212 -18.18 -26.62 -30.92
CA ALA A 212 -16.91 -27.12 -31.44
C ALA A 212 -15.76 -26.38 -30.74
N ARG A 213 -14.84 -27.11 -30.11
CA ARG A 213 -13.61 -26.55 -29.51
C ARG A 213 -12.73 -26.05 -30.65
N THR A 214 -12.68 -24.73 -30.85
CA THR A 214 -11.85 -24.09 -31.85
C THR A 214 -10.52 -23.67 -31.22
N GLU A 215 -9.45 -24.40 -31.53
CA GLU A 215 -8.07 -23.98 -31.25
C GLU A 215 -7.70 -22.67 -31.99
N GLY A 216 -8.52 -22.21 -32.96
CA GLY A 216 -8.42 -20.89 -33.60
C GLY A 216 -9.16 -19.74 -32.89
N GLY A 217 -9.84 -19.99 -31.75
CA GLY A 217 -10.67 -18.96 -31.11
C GLY A 217 -9.89 -17.76 -30.57
N VAL A 218 -8.67 -18.00 -30.09
CA VAL A 218 -7.80 -16.95 -29.54
C VAL A 218 -7.29 -16.02 -30.64
N ALA A 219 -6.90 -16.57 -31.80
CA ALA A 219 -6.42 -15.78 -32.93
C ALA A 219 -7.53 -14.84 -33.47
N VAL A 220 -8.74 -15.36 -33.66
CA VAL A 220 -9.91 -14.57 -34.10
C VAL A 220 -10.25 -13.46 -33.10
N ALA A 221 -10.13 -13.74 -31.80
CA ALA A 221 -10.36 -12.73 -30.75
C ALA A 221 -9.30 -11.62 -30.78
N ILE A 222 -8.02 -11.97 -30.99
CA ILE A 222 -6.92 -11.00 -31.12
C ILE A 222 -7.13 -10.11 -32.35
N ASP A 223 -7.50 -10.69 -33.51
CA ASP A 223 -7.76 -9.92 -34.73
C ASP A 223 -8.96 -8.96 -34.59
N ALA A 224 -10.02 -9.40 -33.91
CA ALA A 224 -11.16 -8.54 -33.59
C ALA A 224 -10.78 -7.38 -32.66
N LEU A 225 -9.90 -7.63 -31.68
CA LEU A 225 -9.38 -6.59 -30.78
C LEU A 225 -8.46 -5.60 -31.53
N ASN A 226 -7.58 -6.10 -32.39
CA ASN A 226 -6.72 -5.25 -33.23
C ASN A 226 -7.55 -4.35 -34.16
N SER A 227 -8.59 -4.89 -34.78
CA SER A 227 -9.51 -4.12 -35.63
C SER A 227 -10.21 -3.00 -34.85
N LYS A 228 -10.64 -3.27 -33.60
CA LYS A 228 -11.22 -2.25 -32.72
C LYS A 228 -10.21 -1.19 -32.30
N ILE A 229 -8.97 -1.57 -32.00
CA ILE A 229 -7.91 -0.59 -31.67
C ILE A 229 -7.68 0.33 -32.87
N ALA A 230 -7.57 -0.19 -34.09
CA ALA A 230 -7.42 0.63 -35.28
C ALA A 230 -8.58 1.62 -35.46
N ALA A 231 -9.82 1.18 -35.29
CA ALA A 231 -11.01 2.05 -35.36
C ALA A 231 -11.02 3.13 -34.26
N LEU A 232 -10.64 2.79 -33.03
CA LEU A 232 -10.53 3.74 -31.93
C LEU A 232 -9.40 4.74 -32.15
N SER A 233 -8.26 4.31 -32.69
CA SER A 233 -7.15 5.21 -33.05
C SER A 233 -7.54 6.20 -34.15
N ALA A 234 -8.31 5.78 -35.15
CA ALA A 234 -8.86 6.69 -36.15
C ALA A 234 -9.83 7.72 -35.54
N ARG A 235 -10.68 7.28 -34.60
CA ARG A 235 -11.56 8.19 -33.84
C ARG A 235 -10.79 9.17 -32.97
N LEU A 236 -9.69 8.74 -32.36
CA LEU A 236 -8.83 9.60 -31.54
C LEU A 236 -8.20 10.71 -32.40
N ALA A 237 -7.76 10.38 -33.61
CA ALA A 237 -7.19 11.36 -34.54
C ALA A 237 -8.20 12.43 -35.01
N ALA A 238 -9.49 12.09 -35.03
CA ALA A 238 -10.56 13.01 -35.41
C ALA A 238 -11.19 13.75 -34.22
N ALA A 239 -10.89 13.38 -32.98
CA ALA A 239 -11.52 13.95 -31.80
C ALA A 239 -10.88 15.30 -31.42
N THR A 240 -11.70 16.33 -31.30
CA THR A 240 -11.28 17.67 -30.82
C THR A 240 -11.66 17.93 -29.37
N ASP A 241 -12.58 17.15 -28.80
CA ASP A 241 -13.01 17.27 -27.42
C ASP A 241 -12.13 16.44 -26.47
N LEU A 242 -11.67 17.07 -25.39
CA LEU A 242 -10.81 16.45 -24.37
C LEU A 242 -11.50 15.27 -23.68
N ALA A 243 -12.81 15.36 -23.42
CA ALA A 243 -13.53 14.28 -22.75
C ALA A 243 -13.60 13.02 -23.64
N ASP A 244 -13.81 13.19 -24.94
CA ASP A 244 -13.77 12.09 -25.91
C ASP A 244 -12.36 11.52 -26.09
N ILE A 245 -11.32 12.35 -26.11
CA ILE A 245 -9.92 11.89 -26.16
C ILE A 245 -9.62 10.97 -24.96
N VAL A 246 -10.00 11.38 -23.74
CA VAL A 246 -9.78 10.58 -22.53
C VAL A 246 -10.59 9.27 -22.58
N ARG A 247 -11.84 9.33 -23.06
CA ARG A 247 -12.71 8.15 -23.18
C ARG A 247 -12.14 7.13 -24.17
N VAL A 248 -11.71 7.59 -25.35
CA VAL A 248 -11.12 6.73 -26.40
C VAL A 248 -9.78 6.16 -25.94
N GLY A 249 -8.93 6.96 -25.28
CA GLY A 249 -7.66 6.50 -24.72
C GLY A 249 -7.83 5.37 -23.69
N ARG A 250 -8.83 5.48 -22.79
CA ARG A 250 -9.16 4.40 -21.85
C ARG A 250 -9.63 3.13 -22.56
N ALA A 251 -10.45 3.26 -23.60
CA ALA A 251 -10.92 2.11 -24.37
C ALA A 251 -9.78 1.36 -25.08
N ILE A 252 -8.81 2.09 -25.66
CA ILE A 252 -7.61 1.50 -26.27
C ILE A 252 -6.77 0.77 -25.22
N ALA A 253 -6.57 1.36 -24.03
CA ALA A 253 -5.82 0.73 -22.94
C ALA A 253 -6.44 -0.60 -22.48
N VAL A 254 -7.78 -0.67 -22.42
CA VAL A 254 -8.51 -1.91 -22.08
C VAL A 254 -8.30 -2.97 -23.16
N CYS A 255 -8.40 -2.61 -24.46
CA CYS A 255 -8.17 -3.54 -25.56
C CYS A 255 -6.74 -4.09 -25.54
N ALA A 256 -5.73 -3.24 -25.32
CA ALA A 256 -4.34 -3.67 -25.21
C ALA A 256 -4.10 -4.62 -24.03
N LYS A 257 -4.79 -4.41 -22.89
CA LYS A 257 -4.74 -5.34 -21.76
C LYS A 257 -5.38 -6.69 -22.10
N ALA A 258 -6.49 -6.70 -22.83
CA ALA A 258 -7.15 -7.93 -23.28
C ALA A 258 -6.27 -8.74 -24.24
N ILE A 259 -5.61 -8.09 -25.21
CA ILE A 259 -4.67 -8.76 -26.13
C ILE A 259 -3.53 -9.44 -25.35
N ARG A 260 -2.93 -8.75 -24.37
CA ARG A 260 -1.88 -9.34 -23.52
C ARG A 260 -2.38 -10.51 -22.68
N ALA A 261 -3.66 -10.54 -22.32
CA ALA A 261 -4.25 -11.69 -21.64
C ALA A 261 -4.42 -12.87 -22.60
N CYS A 262 -4.93 -12.63 -23.81
CA CYS A 262 -5.08 -13.64 -24.85
C CYS A 262 -3.74 -14.27 -25.29
N GLN A 263 -2.64 -13.50 -25.28
CA GLN A 263 -1.30 -14.01 -25.63
C GLN A 263 -0.66 -14.89 -24.54
N LYS A 264 -1.22 -14.88 -23.31
CA LYS A 264 -0.73 -15.70 -22.19
C LYS A 264 -1.50 -17.00 -22.01
N CYS A 265 -2.59 -17.19 -22.77
CA CYS A 265 -3.40 -18.40 -22.78
C CYS A 265 -2.88 -19.36 -23.84
#